data_AF-A0A3D3W2W6-F1
#
_entry.id   AF-A0A3D3W2W6-F1
#
_cell.length_a   1.000
_cell.length_b   1.000
_cell.length_c   1.000
_cell.angle_alpha   90.00
_cell.angle_beta   90.00
_cell.angle_gamma   90.00
#
_symmetry.space_group_name_H-M   'P 1'
#
loop_
_entity.id
_entity.type
_entity.pdbx_description
1 polymer ?
#
loop_
_entity_poly.entity_id
_entity_poly.type
_entity_poly.pdbx_seq_one_letter_code
_entity_poly.pdbx_strand_id
1 'polypeptide(L)'
;MSSDTLNLTLRVWRQAGPDKPGGFCDYQLEGVSTHMSFLEMLDVLNEKLIAAGDEPVAFDHDCREGICGMCSLMINGQAHGPDRGTTTCQLHMRR
;
A
#
# COMPACT_ATOMS: atom_id res chain seq x y z
N MET A 1 16.05 20.32 -1.01
CA MET A 1 16.37 18.89 -0.88
C MET A 1 15.52 18.19 -1.92
N SER A 2 16.12 17.62 -2.96
CA SER A 2 15.36 16.81 -3.94
C SER A 2 14.97 15.53 -3.22
N SER A 3 13.69 15.30 -2.97
CA SER A 3 13.24 13.97 -2.51
C SER A 3 13.40 13.02 -3.68
N ASP A 4 14.16 11.94 -3.51
CA ASP A 4 14.19 10.88 -4.51
C ASP A 4 12.79 10.29 -4.64
N THR A 5 12.28 10.19 -5.88
CA THR A 5 10.95 9.68 -6.18
C THR A 5 11.02 8.41 -7.03
N LEU A 6 9.98 7.58 -6.95
CA LEU A 6 9.85 6.31 -7.64
C LEU A 6 8.58 6.31 -8.49
N ASN A 7 8.67 5.63 -9.65
CA ASN A 7 7.51 5.23 -10.42
C ASN A 7 7.30 3.73 -10.21
N LEU A 8 6.09 3.36 -9.80
CA LEU A 8 5.77 2.03 -9.32
C LEU A 8 4.55 1.49 -10.05
N THR A 9 4.60 0.20 -10.39
CA THR A 9 3.43 -0.57 -10.75
C THR A 9 3.03 -1.44 -9.56
N LEU A 10 1.86 -1.17 -8.99
CA LEU A 10 1.31 -1.94 -7.89
C LEU A 10 0.34 -2.96 -8.43
N ARG A 11 0.52 -4.23 -8.04
CA ARG A 11 -0.42 -5.30 -8.34
C ARG A 11 -1.17 -5.68 -7.06
N VAL A 12 -2.43 -5.27 -6.98
CA VAL A 12 -3.22 -5.33 -5.75
C VAL A 12 -4.40 -6.29 -5.92
N TRP A 13 -4.63 -7.16 -4.93
CA TRP A 13 -5.81 -8.01 -4.92
C TRP A 13 -7.07 -7.18 -4.62
N ARG A 14 -8.09 -7.29 -5.48
CA ARG A 14 -9.38 -6.63 -5.37
C ARG A 14 -10.49 -7.67 -5.39
N GLN A 15 -11.49 -7.46 -4.56
CA GLN A 15 -12.68 -8.31 -4.49
C GLN A 15 -13.86 -7.46 -4.03
N ALA A 16 -14.91 -7.37 -4.84
CA ALA A 16 -16.06 -6.49 -4.59
C ALA A 16 -17.00 -6.99 -3.47
N GLY A 17 -16.77 -8.20 -2.95
CA GLY A 17 -17.60 -8.78 -1.89
C GLY A 17 -17.33 -10.28 -1.68
N PRO A 18 -17.88 -10.87 -0.62
CA PRO A 18 -17.58 -12.25 -0.21
C PRO A 18 -17.94 -13.29 -1.26
N ASP A 19 -19.01 -13.06 -2.02
CA ASP A 19 -19.52 -14.00 -3.04
C ASP A 19 -19.03 -13.67 -4.46
N LYS A 20 -18.12 -12.70 -4.61
CA LYS A 20 -17.56 -12.31 -5.91
C LYS A 20 -16.16 -12.89 -6.08
N PRO A 21 -15.77 -13.36 -7.28
CA PRO A 21 -14.40 -13.75 -7.52
C PRO A 21 -13.48 -12.55 -7.33
N GLY A 22 -12.37 -12.75 -6.61
CA GLY A 22 -11.31 -11.76 -6.50
C GLY A 22 -10.31 -11.88 -7.66
N GLY A 23 -9.48 -10.85 -7.82
CA GLY A 23 -8.43 -10.83 -8.83
C GLY A 23 -7.42 -9.73 -8.57
N PHE A 24 -6.29 -9.80 -9.28
CA PHE A 24 -5.28 -8.75 -9.21
C PHE A 24 -5.60 -7.63 -10.21
N CYS A 25 -5.51 -6.40 -9.75
CA CYS A 25 -5.57 -5.18 -10.56
C CYS A 25 -4.23 -4.45 -10.49
N ASP A 26 -3.80 -3.90 -11.62
CA ASP A 26 -2.54 -3.17 -11.71
C ASP A 26 -2.78 -1.65 -11.70
N TYR A 27 -2.00 -0.93 -10.90
CA TYR A 27 -2.07 0.52 -10.75
C TYR A 27 -0.69 1.15 -10.98
N GLN A 28 -0.65 2.21 -11.78
CA GLN A 28 0.56 3.03 -11.97
C GLN A 28 0.54 4.22 -11.01
N LEU A 29 1.61 4.32 -10.20
CA LEU A 29 1.91 5.49 -9.39
C LEU A 29 3.22 6.12 -9.88
N GLU A 30 3.23 7.43 -9.97
CA GLU A 30 4.40 8.20 -10.36
C GLU A 30 4.76 9.18 -9.27
N GLY A 31 6.05 9.49 -9.12
CA GLY A 31 6.51 10.50 -8.17
C GLY A 31 6.37 10.10 -6.70
N VAL A 32 6.30 8.80 -6.38
CA VAL A 32 6.20 8.31 -5.00
C VAL A 32 7.49 8.63 -4.26
N SER A 33 7.41 9.42 -3.19
CA SER A 33 8.59 9.77 -2.40
C SER A 33 9.16 8.52 -1.72
N THR A 34 10.48 8.33 -1.85
CA THR A 34 11.24 7.29 -1.14
C THR A 34 11.15 7.41 0.40
N HIS A 35 10.75 8.58 0.91
CA HIS A 35 10.54 8.81 2.34
C HIS A 35 9.17 8.39 2.85
N MET A 36 8.20 8.15 1.96
CA MET A 36 6.89 7.63 2.37
C MET A 36 7.02 6.24 2.98
N SER A 37 6.17 5.98 3.95
CA SER A 37 5.82 4.63 4.38
C SER A 37 5.02 3.91 3.29
N PHE A 38 4.96 2.58 3.39
CA PHE A 38 4.15 1.78 2.48
C PHE A 38 2.66 2.14 2.54
N LEU A 39 2.13 2.46 3.72
CA LEU A 39 0.73 2.86 3.87
C LEU A 39 0.46 4.27 3.31
N GLU A 40 1.38 5.22 3.47
CA GLU A 40 1.24 6.54 2.82
C GLU A 40 1.24 6.42 1.30
N MET A 41 2.03 5.51 0.73
CA MET A 41 1.98 5.21 -0.71
C MET A 41 0.61 4.65 -1.13
N LEU A 42 -0.01 3.79 -0.32
CA LEU A 42 -1.38 3.32 -0.57
C LEU A 42 -2.43 4.42 -0.37
N ASP A 43 -2.22 5.36 0.56
CA ASP A 43 -3.09 6.52 0.72
C ASP A 43 -3.07 7.39 -0.55
N VAL A 44 -1.89 7.64 -1.14
CA VAL A 44 -1.76 8.35 -2.43
C VAL A 44 -2.49 7.62 -3.55
N LEU A 45 -2.41 6.28 -3.61
CA LEU A 45 -3.20 5.50 -4.56
C LEU A 45 -4.70 5.70 -4.34
N ASN A 46 -5.14 5.63 -3.09
CA ASN A 46 -6.55 5.76 -2.75
C ASN A 46 -7.08 7.16 -3.07
N GLU A 47 -6.32 8.22 -2.81
CA GLU A 47 -6.68 9.58 -3.21
C GLU A 47 -6.86 9.70 -4.74
N LYS A 48 -5.95 9.09 -5.52
CA LYS A 48 -6.05 9.05 -6.98
C LYS A 48 -7.30 8.30 -7.46
N LEU A 49 -7.60 7.15 -6.86
CA LEU A 49 -8.79 6.35 -7.21
C LEU A 49 -10.08 7.11 -6.88
N ILE A 50 -10.16 7.70 -5.68
CA ILE A 50 -11.31 8.50 -5.26
C ILE A 50 -11.51 9.69 -6.19
N ALA A 51 -10.44 10.39 -6.58
CA ALA A 51 -10.51 11.51 -7.51
C ALA A 51 -11.00 11.09 -8.92
N ALA A 52 -10.75 9.85 -9.33
CA ALA A 52 -11.24 9.27 -10.58
C ALA A 52 -12.67 8.72 -10.49
N GLY A 53 -13.26 8.68 -9.29
CA GLY A 53 -14.57 8.07 -9.04
C GLY A 53 -14.53 6.55 -8.85
N ASP A 54 -13.33 5.98 -8.69
CA ASP A 54 -13.11 4.56 -8.45
C ASP A 54 -13.10 4.23 -6.96
N GLU A 55 -13.30 2.94 -6.64
CA GLU A 55 -13.28 2.46 -5.26
C GLU A 55 -11.83 2.36 -4.72
N PRO A 56 -11.54 2.92 -3.53
CA PRO A 56 -10.22 2.81 -2.92
C PRO A 56 -9.86 1.35 -2.60
N VAL A 57 -8.56 1.06 -2.53
CA VAL A 57 -8.06 -0.20 -1.99
C VAL A 57 -8.37 -0.24 -0.49
N ALA A 58 -9.18 -1.21 -0.08
CA ALA A 58 -9.44 -1.48 1.32
C ALA A 58 -8.26 -2.23 1.96
N PHE A 59 -7.76 -1.70 3.07
CA PHE A 59 -6.77 -2.36 3.93
C PHE A 59 -6.95 -1.86 5.37
N ASP A 60 -6.66 -2.74 6.33
CA ASP A 60 -6.79 -2.41 7.74
C ASP A 60 -5.60 -1.56 8.21
N HIS A 61 -5.87 -0.45 8.91
CA HIS A 61 -4.85 0.39 9.53
C HIS A 61 -5.41 1.20 10.71
N ASP A 62 -4.60 1.44 11.75
CA ASP A 62 -4.99 2.29 12.89
C ASP A 62 -3.77 3.07 13.41
N CYS A 63 -3.01 2.54 14.37
CA CYS A 63 -1.97 3.28 15.09
C CYS A 63 -0.82 3.87 14.22
N ARG A 64 -0.54 3.29 13.05
CA ARG A 64 0.58 3.65 12.13
C ARG A 64 1.98 3.73 12.76
N GLU A 65 2.17 3.19 13.95
CA GLU A 65 3.42 3.24 14.72
C GLU A 65 3.97 1.84 15.08
N GLY A 66 3.34 0.79 14.55
CA GLY A 66 3.80 -0.60 14.68
C GLY A 66 3.37 -1.30 15.97
N ILE A 67 2.30 -0.83 16.64
CA ILE A 67 1.86 -1.35 17.95
C ILE A 67 0.61 -2.25 17.83
N CYS A 68 -0.42 -1.82 17.12
CA CYS A 68 -1.74 -2.48 17.16
C CYS A 68 -1.86 -3.82 16.40
N GLY A 69 -0.94 -4.12 15.47
CA GLY A 69 -0.99 -5.33 14.64
C GLY A 69 -2.00 -5.31 13.47
N MET A 70 -2.76 -4.23 13.29
CA MET A 70 -3.86 -4.17 12.32
C MET A 70 -3.41 -4.12 10.85
N CYS A 71 -2.27 -3.51 10.54
CA CYS A 71 -1.76 -3.34 9.17
C CYS A 71 -1.09 -4.59 8.57
N SER A 72 -1.66 -5.77 8.81
CA SER A 72 -1.10 -7.06 8.35
C SER A 72 -1.37 -7.27 6.85
N LEU A 73 -0.39 -6.94 6.00
CA LEU A 73 -0.47 -7.13 4.55
C LEU A 73 0.53 -8.21 4.07
N MET A 74 0.15 -8.93 3.01
CA MET A 74 1.07 -9.79 2.25
C MET A 74 1.66 -8.98 1.10
N ILE A 75 2.96 -8.62 1.20
CA ILE A 75 3.65 -7.79 0.23
C ILE A 75 4.70 -8.66 -0.47
N ASN A 76 4.57 -8.83 -1.79
CA ASN A 76 5.44 -9.70 -2.59
C ASN A 76 5.63 -11.10 -2.00
N GLY A 77 4.54 -11.68 -1.47
CA GLY A 77 4.54 -13.02 -0.86
C GLY A 77 5.07 -13.08 0.58
N GLN A 78 5.46 -11.96 1.19
CA GLN A 78 5.98 -11.90 2.55
C GLN A 78 5.04 -11.10 3.45
N ALA A 79 4.69 -11.68 4.61
CA ALA A 79 3.89 -10.99 5.61
C ALA A 79 4.67 -9.77 6.13
N HIS A 80 4.04 -8.60 6.12
CA HIS A 80 4.66 -7.31 6.48
C HIS A 80 5.84 -6.91 5.58
N GLY A 81 5.98 -7.51 4.40
CA GLY A 81 7.02 -7.19 3.42
C GLY A 81 8.43 -7.69 3.76
N PRO A 82 9.46 -7.16 3.06
CA PRO A 82 10.80 -7.76 3.03
C PRO A 82 11.66 -7.46 4.27
N ASP A 83 11.37 -6.38 4.99
CA ASP A 83 12.13 -6.01 6.19
C ASP A 83 11.76 -6.92 7.36
N ARG A 84 12.77 -7.39 8.11
CA ARG A 84 12.57 -8.27 9.26
C ARG A 84 12.32 -7.48 10.53
N GLY A 85 11.43 -7.99 11.39
CA GLY A 85 11.17 -7.42 12.72
C GLY A 85 10.46 -6.07 12.66
N THR A 86 9.67 -5.83 11.62
CA THR A 86 8.91 -4.60 11.43
C THR A 86 7.47 -4.88 10.99
N THR A 87 6.67 -3.83 10.96
CA THR A 87 5.27 -3.86 10.54
C THR A 87 5.11 -3.12 9.23
N THR A 88 4.03 -3.38 8.49
CA THR A 88 3.77 -2.72 7.21
C THR A 88 3.77 -1.19 7.32
N CYS A 89 3.21 -0.63 8.39
CA CYS A 89 3.19 0.83 8.59
C CYS A 89 4.57 1.45 8.84
N GLN A 90 5.58 0.64 9.16
CA GLN A 90 6.97 1.08 9.36
C GLN A 90 7.87 0.77 8.17
N LEU A 91 7.38 0.02 7.17
CA LEU A 91 8.05 -0.13 5.89
C LEU A 91 8.11 1.21 5.16
N HIS A 92 9.24 1.52 4.55
CA HIS A 92 9.42 2.73 3.75
C HIS A 92 9.80 2.38 2.32
N MET A 93 9.42 3.24 1.38
CA MET A 93 9.61 2.99 -0.07
C MET A 93 11.08 3.00 -0.52
N ARG A 94 12.01 3.47 0.32
CA ARG A 94 13.46 3.44 0.07
C ARG A 94 14.15 2.11 0.36
N ARG A 95 13.44 1.10 0.86
CA ARG A 95 14.00 -0.18 1.30
C ARG A 95 13.48 -1.34 0.47
#